data_AF-A0A1F5FME9-F1
#
_entry.id   AF-A0A1F5FME9-F1
#
_cell.length_a   1.000
_cell.length_b   1.000
_cell.length_c   1.000
_cell.angle_alpha   90.00
_cell.angle_beta   90.00
_cell.angle_gamma   90.00
#
_symmetry.space_group_name_H-M   'P 1'
#
loop_
_entity.id
_entity.type
_entity.pdbx_description
1 polymer ?
#
loop_
_entity_poly.entity_id
_entity_poly.type
_entity_poly.pdbx_seq_one_letter_code
_entity_poly.pdbx_strand_id
1 'polypeptide(L)' 'MPRLVQKTAHGPMKVGDKDICMCGLSENQPFCDLSHKKTLPEDENKLYWYVDGKAEEIVTENDNSCCEEGCCGGKCQH' A
#
# COMPACT_ATOMS: atom_id res chain seq x y z
N MET A 1 -22.04 3.70 3.54
CA MET A 1 -21.36 2.69 2.70
C MET A 1 -19.88 3.03 2.70
N PRO A 2 -18.99 2.13 3.14
CA PRO A 2 -17.55 2.36 3.05
C PRO A 2 -17.10 2.35 1.58
N ARG A 3 -15.99 3.04 1.28
CA ARG A 3 -15.35 3.02 -0.03
C ARG A 3 -13.87 2.75 0.15
N LEU A 4 -13.28 1.96 -0.76
CA LEU A 4 -11.84 1.77 -0.86
C LEU A 4 -11.29 2.76 -1.89
N VAL A 5 -10.17 3.41 -1.59
CA VAL A 5 -9.50 4.35 -2.50
C VAL A 5 -8.07 3.89 -2.70
N GLN A 6 -7.71 3.56 -3.93
CA GLN A 6 -6.34 3.19 -4.27
C GLN A 6 -5.46 4.45 -4.38
N LYS A 7 -4.29 4.42 -3.74
CA LYS A 7 -3.28 5.48 -3.78
C LYS A 7 -1.98 4.87 -4.30
N THR A 8 -1.60 5.23 -5.53
CA THR A 8 -0.39 4.70 -6.20
C THR A 8 0.75 5.71 -6.29
N ALA A 9 0.54 6.96 -5.87
CA ALA A 9 1.54 8.01 -5.97
C ALA A 9 2.42 8.06 -4.70
N HIS A 10 3.72 7.89 -4.87
CA HIS A 10 4.71 7.98 -3.77
C HIS A 10 5.16 9.42 -3.45
N GLY A 11 4.58 10.42 -4.11
CA GLY A 11 4.98 11.82 -3.98
C GLY A 11 3.83 12.81 -4.21
N PRO A 12 4.01 14.08 -3.86
CA PRO A 12 2.99 15.10 -4.05
C PRO A 12 2.88 15.55 -5.50
N MET A 13 1.73 16.13 -5.85
CA MET A 13 1.49 16.82 -7.12
C MET A 13 1.53 18.33 -6.89
N LYS A 14 2.26 19.05 -7.75
CA LYS A 14 2.31 20.51 -7.69
C LYS A 14 1.11 21.12 -8.40
N VAL A 15 0.34 21.95 -7.69
CA VAL A 15 -0.81 22.70 -8.21
C VAL A 15 -0.59 24.18 -7.93
N GLY A 16 -0.14 24.92 -8.94
CA GLY A 16 0.36 26.29 -8.77
C GLY A 16 1.58 26.31 -7.84
N ASP A 17 1.48 27.07 -6.76
CA ASP A 17 2.54 27.22 -5.74
C ASP A 17 2.38 26.28 -4.54
N LYS A 18 1.47 25.30 -4.62
CA LYS A 18 1.18 24.37 -3.52
C LYS A 18 1.48 22.93 -3.91
N ASP A 19 1.99 22.16 -2.95
CA ASP A 19 2.19 20.73 -3.07
C ASP A 19 1.02 19.98 -2.43
N ILE A 20 0.31 19.20 -3.24
CA ILE A 20 -0.88 18.45 -2.86
C ILE A 20 -0.49 17.00 -2.59
N CYS A 21 -0.91 16.47 -1.42
CA CYS A 21 -0.64 15.10 -1.01
C CYS A 21 -1.38 14.10 -1.90
N MET A 22 -0.63 13.29 -2.64
CA MET A 22 -1.20 12.18 -3.41
C MET A 22 -0.99 10.81 -2.76
N CYS A 23 -0.07 10.68 -1.79
CA CYS A 23 0.20 9.40 -1.11
C CYS A 23 -0.89 9.02 -0.08
N GLY A 24 -1.66 9.98 0.43
CA GLY A 24 -2.74 9.74 1.40
C GLY A 24 -2.30 9.64 2.87
N LEU A 25 -1.00 9.71 3.18
CA LEU A 25 -0.46 9.60 4.54
C LEU A 25 -0.28 10.94 5.28
N SER A 26 -0.61 12.06 4.65
CA SER A 26 -0.44 13.36 5.29
C SER A 26 -1.49 13.59 6.39
N GLU A 27 -1.04 14.13 7.51
CA GLU A 27 -1.87 14.60 8.62
C GLU A 27 -2.47 15.99 8.33
N ASN A 28 -1.90 16.72 7.37
CA ASN A 28 -2.32 18.06 6.95
C ASN A 28 -2.97 18.07 5.54
N GLN A 29 -3.75 17.03 5.22
CA GLN A 29 -4.44 16.96 3.93
C GLN A 29 -5.35 18.19 3.70
N PRO A 30 -5.37 18.75 2.48
CA PRO A 30 -4.88 18.18 1.22
C PRO A 30 -3.39 18.43 0.93
N PHE A 31 -2.65 19.11 1.80
CA PHE A 31 -1.28 19.53 1.53
C PHE A 31 -0.27 18.43 1.85
N CYS A 32 0.89 18.50 1.22
CA CYS A 32 2.01 17.61 1.52
C CYS A 32 2.73 18.08 2.80
N ASP A 33 2.97 17.16 3.74
CA ASP A 33 3.76 17.36 4.96
C ASP A 33 5.03 16.48 5.00
N LEU A 34 5.47 15.99 3.84
CA LEU A 34 6.58 15.05 3.67
C LEU A 34 6.34 13.62 4.19
N SER A 35 5.12 13.26 4.63
CA SER A 35 4.79 11.88 5.02
C SER A 35 4.92 10.87 3.89
N HIS A 36 4.90 11.32 2.63
CA HIS A 36 5.15 10.47 1.45
C HIS A 36 6.53 9.80 1.47
N LYS A 37 7.49 10.25 2.28
CA LYS A 37 8.76 9.54 2.46
C LYS A 37 8.58 8.13 3.01
N LYS A 38 7.48 7.85 3.73
CA LYS A 38 7.14 6.52 4.25
C LYS A 38 6.79 5.53 3.14
N THR A 39 6.35 6.02 1.98
CA THR A 39 5.95 5.19 0.82
C THR A 39 7.11 4.88 -0.13
N LEU A 40 8.32 5.40 0.11
CA LEU A 40 9.50 5.14 -0.73
C LEU A 40 9.99 3.68 -0.77
N PRO A 41 9.94 2.89 0.32
CA PRO A 41 10.35 1.49 0.31
C PRO A 41 9.23 0.54 -0.11
N GLU A 42 8.07 1.04 -0.55
CA GLU A 42 6.98 0.21 -1.05
C GLU A 42 7.33 -0.42 -2.39
N ASP A 43 6.92 -1.67 -2.59
CA ASP A 43 6.99 -2.35 -3.88
C ASP A 43 5.72 -2.07 -4.71
N GLU A 44 5.87 -1.84 -6.01
CA GLU A 44 4.77 -1.56 -6.93
C GLU A 44 3.74 -2.71 -7.03
N ASN A 45 4.15 -3.93 -6.70
CA ASN A 45 3.30 -5.12 -6.78
C ASN A 45 2.72 -5.55 -5.42
N LYS A 46 2.98 -4.80 -4.35
CA LYS A 46 2.54 -5.12 -3.00
C LYS A 46 1.49 -4.15 -2.51
N LEU A 47 0.58 -4.64 -1.67
CA LEU A 47 -0.40 -3.83 -0.98
C LEU A 47 0.07 -3.56 0.44
N TYR A 48 0.02 -2.30 0.85
CA TYR A 48 0.39 -1.88 2.20
C TYR A 48 -0.82 -1.29 2.91
N TRP A 49 -1.06 -1.77 4.13
CA TRP A 49 -2.05 -1.22 5.05
C TRP A 49 -1.35 -0.43 6.15
N TYR A 50 -1.82 0.78 6.42
CA TYR A 50 -1.22 1.64 7.42
C TYR A 50 -2.02 1.62 8.72
N VAL A 51 -1.43 1.07 9.79
CA VAL A 51 -1.99 1.09 11.16
C VAL A 51 -1.04 1.89 12.05
N ASP A 52 -1.57 2.89 12.76
CA ASP A 52 -0.78 3.73 13.70
C ASP A 52 0.52 4.28 13.11
N GLY A 53 0.51 4.61 11.81
CA GLY A 53 1.65 5.15 11.08
C GLY A 53 2.73 4.14 10.66
N LYS A 54 2.50 2.84 10.87
CA LYS A 54 3.37 1.75 10.38
C LYS A 54 2.74 1.08 9.17
N ALA A 55 3.56 0.72 8.19
CA ALA A 55 3.15 -0.04 7.02
C ALA A 55 3.20 -1.54 7.30
N GLU A 56 2.09 -2.23 7.10
CA GLU A 56 1.97 -3.69 7.11
C GLU A 56 1.68 -4.16 5.68
N GLU A 57 2.49 -5.09 5.17
CA GLU A 57 2.22 -5.72 3.87
C GLU A 57 1.01 -6.64 3.99
N ILE A 58 0.03 -6.46 3.10
CA ILE A 58 -1.11 -7.37 2.97
C ILE A 58 -0.66 -8.54 2.09
N VAL A 59 -0.50 -9.71 2.70
CA VAL A 59 -0.30 -10.98 1.98
C VAL A 59 -1.67 -11.55 1.63
N THR A 60 -1.89 -11.86 0.35
CA THR A 60 -3.13 -12.48 -0.10
C THR A 60 -2.96 -13.99 -0.24
N GLU A 61 -4.06 -14.75 -0.20
CA GLU A 61 -4.04 -16.22 -0.30
C GLU A 61 -3.47 -16.74 -1.63
N ASN A 62 -3.31 -15.87 -2.63
CA ASN A 62 -2.74 -16.17 -3.94
C ASN A 62 -1.25 -15.79 -4.07
N ASP A 63 -0.65 -15.16 -3.06
CA ASP A 63 0.80 -15.05 -2.99
C ASP A 63 1.32 -16.46 -2.69
N ASN A 64 1.84 -17.10 -3.74
CA ASN A 64 2.01 -18.55 -3.91
C ASN A 64 3.04 -19.22 -2.96
N SER A 65 3.12 -18.77 -1.71
CA SER A 65 3.89 -19.36 -0.61
C SER A 65 3.32 -20.71 -0.14
N CYS A 66 2.11 -21.08 -0.59
CA CYS A 66 1.50 -22.37 -0.25
C CYS A 66 1.79 -23.51 -1.26
N CYS A 67 2.50 -23.24 -2.36
CA CYS A 67 2.72 -24.23 -3.42
C CYS A 67 4.17 -24.66 -3.63
N GLU A 68 5.15 -24.02 -2.97
CA GLU A 68 6.53 -24.47 -3.06
C GLU A 68 6.83 -25.53 -2.00
N GLU A 69 6.82 -26.78 -2.47
CA GLU A 69 7.37 -27.99 -1.83
C GLU A 69 6.82 -28.29 -0.42
N GLY A 70 5.56 -28.76 -0.37
CA GLY A 70 5.20 -29.82 0.59
C GLY A 70 4.16 -29.54 1.69
N CYS A 71 3.48 -28.39 1.72
CA CYS A 71 2.59 -28.08 2.84
C CYS A 71 1.19 -28.73 2.77
N CYS A 72 0.61 -28.88 1.58
CA CYS A 72 -0.68 -29.56 1.41
C CYS A 72 -0.45 -30.93 0.77
N GLY A 73 -0.56 -32.02 1.53
CA GLY A 73 -0.40 -33.41 1.09
C GLY A 73 -1.40 -33.88 0.01
N GLY A 74 -1.40 -33.23 -1.16
CA GLY A 74 -2.12 -33.63 -2.36
C GLY A 74 -3.64 -33.40 -2.36
N LYS A 75 -4.18 -32.40 -1.64
CA LYS A 75 -5.66 -32.21 -1.55
C LYS A 75 -6.20 -30.87 -2.05
N CYS A 76 -5.45 -30.11 -2.83
CA CYS A 76 -5.99 -28.94 -3.51
C CYS A 76 -6.73 -29.40 -4.77
N GLN A 77 -8.06 -29.51 -4.68
CA GLN A 77 -8.93 -29.66 -5.85
C GLN A 77 -9.15 -28.28 -6.46
N HIS A 78 -8.86 -28.15 -7.77
CA HIS A 78 -9.30 -27.03 -8.59
C HIS A 78 -10.83 -26.99 -8.68
#